data_AF-A0A0Q6V506-F1
#
_entry.id   AF-A0A0Q6V506-F1
#
_cell.length_a   1.000
_cell.length_b   1.000
_cell.length_c   1.000
_cell.angle_alpha   90.00
_cell.angle_beta   90.00
_cell.angle_gamma   90.00
#
_symmetry.space_group_name_H-M   'P 1'
#
loop_
_entity.id
_entity.type
_entity.pdbx_description
1 polymer ?
#
loop_
_entity_poly.entity_id
_entity_poly.type
_entity_poly.pdbx_seq_one_letter_code
_entity_poly.pdbx_strand_id
1 'polypeptide(L)'
;MNRATYWCCIAFMAAVVGALYVFGGMQPRVSEVVLVLLAVPRLHDIDRSGWIAVGVFALEITIVLALSVWLDDEELVLEGLGFVALAIAMLLIWLGLIPGDQYGNRYGEAPRPGVSFGRR
;
A
#
# COMPACT_ATOMS: atom_id res chain seq x y z
N MET A 1 -5.84 1.57 -11.97
CA MET A 1 -5.71 2.99 -11.56
C MET A 1 -4.40 3.45 -12.14
N ASN A 2 -4.40 4.54 -12.93
CA ASN A 2 -3.19 4.93 -13.63
C ASN A 2 -2.04 5.29 -12.66
N ARG A 3 -0.80 5.09 -13.13
CA ARG A 3 0.42 5.27 -12.34
C ARG A 3 0.53 6.64 -11.69
N ALA A 4 0.16 7.70 -12.41
CA ALA A 4 0.22 9.07 -11.91
C ALA A 4 -0.74 9.28 -10.71
N THR A 5 -1.97 8.79 -10.81
CA THR A 5 -2.95 8.84 -9.71
C THR A 5 -2.47 8.02 -8.52
N TYR A 6 -1.89 6.84 -8.75
CA TYR A 6 -1.31 6.02 -7.68
C TYR A 6 -0.23 6.80 -6.90
N TRP A 7 0.75 7.38 -7.60
CA TRP A 7 1.81 8.17 -6.95
C TRP A 7 1.28 9.44 -6.28
N CYS A 8 0.27 10.11 -6.86
CA CYS A 8 -0.42 11.22 -6.20
C CYS A 8 -1.04 10.79 -4.86
N CYS A 9 -1.74 9.66 -4.83
CA CYS A 9 -2.35 9.14 -3.60
C CYS A 9 -1.29 8.78 -2.55
N ILE A 10 -0.21 8.11 -2.95
CA ILE A 10 0.91 7.77 -2.07
C ILE A 10 1.58 9.04 -1.52
N ALA A 11 1.88 10.03 -2.37
CA ALA A 11 2.49 11.29 -1.95
C ALA A 11 1.57 12.09 -1.03
N PHE A 12 0.27 12.13 -1.32
CA PHE A 12 -0.71 12.80 -0.47
C PHE A 12 -0.79 12.13 0.90
N MET A 13 -0.87 10.80 0.96
CA MET A 13 -0.88 10.04 2.21
C MET A 13 0.40 10.28 3.02
N ALA A 14 1.57 10.23 2.38
CA ALA A 14 2.85 10.51 3.03
C ALA A 14 2.91 11.96 3.57
N ALA A 15 2.40 12.93 2.81
CA ALA A 15 2.34 14.33 3.24
C ALA A 15 1.41 14.52 4.45
N VAL A 16 0.24 13.88 4.46
CA VAL A 16 -0.69 13.94 5.60
C VAL A 16 -0.08 13.29 6.83
N VAL A 17 0.49 12.09 6.69
CA VAL A 17 1.17 11.38 7.79
C VAL A 17 2.34 12.21 8.35
N GLY A 18 3.17 12.77 7.46
CA GLY A 18 4.29 13.63 7.84
C GLY A 18 3.83 14.90 8.56
N ALA A 19 2.77 15.55 8.07
CA ALA A 19 2.21 16.73 8.72
C ALA A 19 1.65 16.43 10.11
N LEU A 20 0.90 15.32 10.27
CA LEU A 20 0.38 14.88 11.56
C LEU A 20 1.51 14.56 12.56
N TYR A 21 2.60 13.95 12.07
CA TYR A 21 3.76 13.66 12.89
C TYR A 21 4.49 14.94 13.33
N VAL A 22 4.83 15.82 12.38
CA VAL A 22 5.63 17.03 12.64
C VAL A 22 4.86 18.07 13.45
N PHE A 23 3.60 18.32 13.12
CA PHE A 23 2.81 19.39 13.75
C PHE A 23 1.91 18.90 14.89
N GLY A 24 1.46 17.65 14.83
CA GLY A 24 0.59 17.07 15.85
C GLY A 24 1.30 16.29 16.94
N GLY A 25 2.57 15.91 16.74
CA GLY A 25 3.28 15.00 17.66
C GLY A 25 2.63 13.62 17.77
N MET A 26 1.72 13.28 16.85
CA MET A 26 0.99 12.02 16.82
C MET A 26 1.67 11.04 15.88
N GLN A 27 1.64 9.74 16.21
CA GLN A 27 1.99 8.68 15.27
C GLN A 27 0.70 8.17 14.62
N PRO A 28 0.30 8.72 13.45
CA PRO A 28 -0.93 8.31 12.80
C PRO A 28 -0.82 6.87 12.32
N ARG A 29 -1.80 6.04 12.71
CA ARG A 29 -1.94 4.67 12.19
C ARG A 29 -2.65 4.74 10.84
N VAL A 30 -1.95 4.39 9.78
CA VAL A 30 -2.57 4.26 8.45
C VAL A 30 -3.41 3.00 8.46
N SER A 31 -4.69 3.12 8.11
CA SER A 31 -5.56 1.95 8.00
C SER A 31 -5.16 1.10 6.81
N GLU A 32 -4.95 -0.20 7.03
CA GLU A 32 -4.69 -1.19 5.98
C GLU A 32 -5.78 -1.19 4.89
N VAL A 33 -7.02 -0.86 5.26
CA VAL A 33 -8.13 -0.72 4.31
C VAL A 33 -7.81 0.32 3.23
N VAL A 34 -7.18 1.44 3.60
CA VAL A 34 -6.76 2.48 2.64
C VAL A 34 -5.68 1.94 1.71
N LEU A 35 -4.74 1.16 2.23
CA LEU A 35 -3.67 0.54 1.43
C LEU A 35 -4.23 -0.50 0.46
N VAL A 36 -5.19 -1.33 0.88
CA VAL A 36 -5.91 -2.28 0.03
C VAL A 36 -6.66 -1.55 -1.09
N LEU A 37 -7.38 -0.47 -0.75
CA LEU A 37 -8.12 0.34 -1.73
C LEU A 37 -7.20 1.00 -2.77
N LEU A 38 -5.94 1.28 -2.43
CA LEU A 38 -4.94 1.77 -3.38
C LEU A 38 -4.27 0.64 -4.17
N ALA A 39 -3.96 -0.48 -3.52
CA ALA A 39 -3.25 -1.60 -4.11
C ALA A 39 -4.11 -2.41 -5.09
N VAL A 40 -5.40 -2.63 -4.78
CA VAL A 40 -6.30 -3.45 -5.63
C VAL A 40 -6.47 -2.86 -7.04
N PRO A 41 -6.83 -1.58 -7.22
CA PRO A 41 -6.96 -0.99 -8.54
C PRO A 41 -5.62 -0.92 -9.29
N ARG A 42 -4.50 -0.94 -8.57
CA ARG A 42 -3.17 -0.89 -9.16
C ARG A 42 -2.65 -2.26 -9.57
N LEU A 43 -2.96 -3.31 -8.81
CA LEU A 43 -2.74 -4.70 -9.20
C LEU A 43 -3.57 -5.06 -10.43
N HIS A 44 -4.82 -4.59 -10.46
CA HIS A 44 -5.66 -4.72 -11.64
C HIS A 44 -5.02 -4.06 -12.86
N ASP A 45 -4.43 -2.87 -12.70
CA ASP A 45 -3.70 -2.15 -13.76
C ASP A 45 -2.55 -2.96 -14.39
N ILE A 46 -1.99 -3.95 -13.68
CA ILE A 46 -0.86 -4.78 -14.16
C ILE A 46 -1.27 -6.22 -14.49
N ASP A 47 -2.56 -6.44 -14.78
CA ASP A 47 -3.19 -7.75 -15.04
C ASP A 47 -2.97 -8.78 -13.93
N ARG A 48 -2.99 -8.31 -12.68
CA ARG A 48 -2.91 -9.14 -11.47
C ARG A 48 -4.20 -9.07 -10.66
N SER A 49 -4.48 -10.18 -9.98
CA SER A 49 -5.65 -10.28 -9.10
C SER A 49 -5.52 -9.36 -7.89
N GLY A 50 -6.56 -8.57 -7.62
CA GLY A 50 -6.65 -7.75 -6.41
C GLY A 50 -6.61 -8.58 -5.11
N TRP A 51 -6.97 -9.86 -5.17
CA TRP A 51 -6.85 -10.78 -4.04
C TRP A 51 -5.41 -10.95 -3.55
N ILE A 52 -4.41 -10.63 -4.37
CA ILE A 52 -3.02 -10.62 -3.93
C ILE A 52 -2.81 -9.57 -2.83
N ALA A 53 -3.39 -8.37 -2.96
CA ALA A 53 -3.31 -7.36 -1.90
C ALA A 53 -3.95 -7.87 -0.62
N VAL A 54 -5.18 -8.40 -0.71
CA VAL A 54 -5.88 -8.96 0.45
C VAL A 54 -5.05 -10.05 1.14
N GLY A 55 -4.44 -10.96 0.36
CA GLY A 55 -3.56 -11.99 0.90
C GLY A 55 -2.31 -11.45 1.58
N VAL A 56 -1.66 -10.42 1.03
CA VAL A 56 -0.49 -9.77 1.63
C VAL A 56 -0.84 -9.11 2.96
N PHE A 57 -1.94 -8.35 3.03
CA PHE A 57 -2.37 -7.70 4.27
C PHE A 57 -2.91 -8.71 5.31
N ALA A 58 -3.60 -9.77 4.88
CA ALA A 58 -3.98 -10.86 5.79
C ALA A 58 -2.76 -11.59 6.37
N LEU A 59 -1.71 -11.78 5.56
CA LEU A 59 -0.44 -12.36 6.02
C LEU A 59 0.26 -11.43 7.00
N GLU A 60 0.31 -10.12 6.74
CA GLU A 60 0.79 -9.12 7.71
C GLU A 60 0.07 -9.28 9.04
N ILE A 61 -1.27 -9.21 9.07
CA ILE A 61 -2.05 -9.31 10.30
C ILE A 61 -1.72 -10.60 11.05
N THR A 62 -1.60 -11.71 10.31
CA THR A 62 -1.23 -13.01 10.89
C THR A 62 0.16 -12.98 11.53
N ILE A 63 1.14 -12.37 10.86
CA ILE A 63 2.50 -12.22 11.39
C ILE A 63 2.51 -11.31 12.62
N VAL A 64 1.80 -10.18 12.58
CA VAL A 64 1.67 -9.25 13.71
C VAL A 64 1.08 -9.95 14.93
N LEU A 65 -0.02 -10.69 14.74
CA LEU A 65 -0.65 -11.45 15.81
C LEU A 65 0.26 -12.57 16.32
N ALA A 66 0.98 -13.26 15.43
CA ALA A 66 1.91 -14.29 15.83
C ALA A 66 3.06 -13.71 16.66
N LEU A 67 3.70 -12.62 16.23
CA LEU A 67 4.75 -11.97 17.00
C LEU A 67 4.23 -11.55 18.39
N SER A 68 3.02 -10.99 18.46
CA SER A 68 2.44 -10.52 19.72
C SER A 68 2.02 -11.64 20.69
N VAL A 69 1.74 -12.84 20.18
CA VAL A 69 1.30 -13.99 21.01
C VAL A 69 2.49 -14.87 21.42
N TRP A 70 3.50 -14.97 20.58
CA TRP A 70 4.61 -15.92 20.76
C TRP A 70 5.89 -15.29 21.31
N LEU A 71 6.00 -13.95 21.31
CA LEU A 71 7.13 -13.22 21.89
C LEU A 71 6.66 -12.41 23.09
N ASP A 72 7.31 -12.62 24.23
CA ASP A 72 7.08 -11.85 25.45
C ASP A 72 7.91 -10.55 25.49
N ASP A 73 8.88 -10.41 24.59
CA ASP A 73 9.77 -9.25 24.50
C ASP A 73 9.15 -8.17 23.60
N GLU A 74 8.69 -7.09 24.23
CA GLU A 74 8.07 -5.95 23.55
C GLU A 74 9.00 -5.28 22.53
N GLU A 75 10.31 -5.25 22.79
CA GLU A 75 11.29 -4.61 21.90
C GLU A 75 11.43 -5.43 20.62
N LEU A 76 11.55 -6.75 20.72
CA LEU A 76 11.58 -7.65 19.56
C LEU A 76 10.27 -7.61 18.76
N VAL A 77 9.12 -7.47 19.42
CA VAL A 77 7.83 -7.30 18.73
C VAL A 77 7.83 -6.00 17.93
N LEU A 78 8.25 -4.88 18.53
CA LEU A 78 8.30 -3.57 17.85
C LEU A 78 9.26 -3.57 16.66
N GLU A 79 10.44 -4.18 16.80
CA GLU A 79 11.39 -4.34 15.69
C GLU A 79 10.78 -5.17 14.55
N GLY A 80 10.15 -6.29 14.87
CA GLY A 80 9.46 -7.14 13.91
C GLY A 80 8.35 -6.40 13.14
N LEU A 81 7.55 -5.60 13.84
CA LEU A 81 6.53 -4.74 13.23
C LEU A 81 7.16 -3.69 12.29
N GLY A 82 8.28 -3.11 12.67
CA GLY A 82 9.04 -2.18 11.84
C GLY A 82 9.49 -2.82 10.52
N PHE A 83 10.00 -4.06 10.57
CA PHE A 83 10.39 -4.81 9.37
C PHE A 83 9.21 -5.12 8.44
N VAL A 84 8.06 -5.51 9.00
CA VAL A 84 6.85 -5.80 8.23
C VAL A 84 6.34 -4.53 7.53
N ALA A 85 6.28 -3.41 8.26
CA ALA A 85 5.89 -2.12 7.69
C ALA A 85 6.84 -1.67 6.56
N LEU A 86 8.16 -1.85 6.75
CA LEU A 86 9.16 -1.54 5.73
C LEU A 86 8.97 -2.41 4.47
N ALA A 87 8.70 -3.70 4.63
CA ALA A 87 8.45 -4.62 3.53
C ALA A 87 7.20 -4.19 2.72
N ILE A 88 6.12 -3.80 3.40
CA ILE A 88 4.90 -3.29 2.75
C ILE A 88 5.20 -1.99 1.99
N ALA A 89 5.93 -1.06 2.61
CA ALA A 89 6.33 0.18 1.94
C ALA A 89 7.15 -0.10 0.67
N MET A 90 8.09 -1.05 0.72
CA MET A 90 8.85 -1.49 -0.45
C MET A 90 7.95 -2.09 -1.53
N LEU A 91 6.98 -2.93 -1.16
CA LEU A 91 6.03 -3.53 -2.11
C LEU A 91 5.14 -2.47 -2.77
N LEU A 92 4.69 -1.47 -2.03
CA LEU A 92 3.92 -0.34 -2.57
C LEU A 92 4.77 0.46 -3.57
N ILE A 93 6.01 0.81 -3.21
CA ILE A 93 6.95 1.48 -4.12
C ILE A 93 7.15 0.65 -5.39
N TRP A 94 7.43 -0.65 -5.24
CA TRP A 94 7.61 -1.58 -6.35
C TRP A 94 6.39 -1.62 -7.26
N LEU A 95 5.18 -1.70 -6.70
CA LEU A 95 3.91 -1.66 -7.44
C LEU A 95 3.70 -0.33 -8.21
N GLY A 96 4.18 0.78 -7.66
CA GLY A 96 4.19 2.09 -8.33
C GLY A 96 5.17 2.20 -9.51
N LEU A 97 6.21 1.37 -9.54
CA LEU A 97 7.23 1.41 -10.58
C LEU A 97 6.85 0.62 -11.85
N ILE A 98 6.05 -0.43 -11.71
CA ILE A 98 5.64 -1.29 -12.84
C ILE A 98 4.75 -0.51 -13.83
N PRO A 99 4.99 -0.53 -15.15
CA PRO A 99 4.06 0.09 -16.11
C PRO A 99 2.67 -0.57 -16.03
N GLY A 100 1.61 0.24 -16.03
CA GLY A 100 0.23 -0.26 -16.11
C GLY A 100 -0.19 -0.51 -17.55
N ASP A 101 -1.10 -1.46 -17.74
CA ASP A 101 -1.81 -1.67 -18.99
C ASP A 101 -2.97 -0.66 -19.12
N GLN A 102 -3.20 -0.18 -20.34
CA GLN A 102 -4.22 0.83 -20.66
C GLN A 102 -5.57 0.19 -21.00
N TYR A 103 -5.59 -1.12 -21.19
CA TYR A 103 -6.77 -1.87 -21.60
C TYR A 103 -7.45 -2.58 -20.42
N GLY A 104 -8.72 -2.95 -20.62
CA GLY A 104 -9.41 -3.82 -19.68
C GLY A 104 -8.78 -5.21 -19.67
N ASN A 105 -8.91 -5.92 -18.56
CA ASN A 105 -8.36 -7.27 -18.39
C ASN A 105 -9.43 -8.25 -17.92
N ARG A 106 -9.04 -9.50 -17.66
CA ARG A 106 -9.94 -10.56 -17.17
C ARG A 106 -10.61 -10.28 -15.82
N TYR A 107 -10.11 -9.29 -15.08
CA TYR A 107 -10.60 -8.90 -13.76
C TYR A 107 -11.51 -7.66 -13.80
N GLY A 108 -11.72 -7.04 -14.96
CA GLY A 108 -12.65 -5.92 -15.12
C GLY A 108 -12.23 -4.92 -16.19
N GLU A 109 -13.05 -3.89 -16.36
CA GLU A 109 -12.81 -2.80 -17.31
C GLU A 109 -11.55 -2.00 -16.98
N ALA A 110 -11.02 -1.32 -17.99
CA ALA A 110 -9.88 -0.43 -17.82
C ALA A 110 -10.19 0.64 -16.76
N PRO A 111 -9.20 0.99 -15.92
CA PRO A 111 -9.39 2.05 -14.94
C PRO A 111 -9.67 3.38 -15.65
N ARG A 112 -10.64 4.13 -15.13
CA ARG A 112 -11.00 5.45 -15.68
C ARG A 112 -9.77 6.37 -15.74
N PRO A 113 -9.67 7.24 -16.76
CA PRO A 113 -8.60 8.21 -16.84
C PRO A 113 -8.55 9.06 -15.57
N GLY A 114 -7.39 9.08 -14.91
CA GLY A 114 -7.12 9.88 -13.71
C GLY A 114 -6.19 11.05 -13.99
N VAL A 115 -5.35 11.41 -13.01
CA VAL A 115 -4.32 12.44 -13.16
C VAL A 115 -3.30 12.00 -14.23
N SER A 116 -2.79 12.93 -15.03
CA SER A 116 -1.74 12.66 -16.01
C SER A 116 -0.60 13.68 -15.85
N PHE A 117 0.59 13.19 -15.55
CA PHE A 117 1.83 13.97 -15.63
C PHE A 117 2.30 13.92 -17.07
N GLY A 118 1.72 14.75 -17.93
CA GLY A 118 1.82 14.58 -19.38
C GLY A 118 3.23 14.31 -19.90
N ARG A 119 3.36 13.27 -20.74
CA ARG A 119 3.72 13.41 -22.15
C ARG A 119 2.80 12.49 -22.93
N ARG A 120 2.20 13.05 -23.99
CA ARG A 120 1.37 12.32 -24.95
C ARG A 120 2.09 11.10 -25.50
#